data_AF-A0A6C1NJJ5-F1
#
_entry.id   AF-A0A6C1NJJ5-F1
#
_cell.length_a   1.000
_cell.length_b   1.000
_cell.length_c   1.000
_cell.angle_alpha   90.00
_cell.angle_beta   90.00
_cell.angle_gamma   90.00
#
_symmetry.space_group_name_H-M   'P 1'
#
loop_
_entity.id
_entity.type
_entity.pdbx_description
1 polymer ?
#
loop_
_entity_poly.entity_id
_entity_poly.type
_entity_poly.pdbx_seq_one_letter_code
_entity_poly.pdbx_strand_id
1 'polypeptide(L)'
;MRVRGTGGVVPPTPAFPTSHLRPKPNQARSTVSSIPKAVQALLAFRDARDWQQFHNPKDLAAALSIEAAELLEVFLWKEPEEADVDQVKEELADVFSYALLLANHYDLDISELVLDKLRTNETRYPVEKAKGRATKHDQL
;
A
#
# COMPACT_ATOMS: atom_id res chain seq x y z
N MET A 1 38.26 -27.97 -35.33
CA MET A 1 37.52 -26.99 -36.15
C MET A 1 37.14 -25.83 -35.23
N ARG A 2 37.74 -24.65 -35.44
CA ARG A 2 37.71 -23.49 -34.52
C ARG A 2 36.59 -22.56 -34.97
N VAL A 3 35.48 -22.49 -34.22
CA VAL A 3 34.43 -21.49 -34.48
C VAL A 3 34.78 -20.25 -33.66
N ARG A 4 35.15 -19.17 -34.36
CA ARG A 4 35.45 -17.86 -33.77
C ARG A 4 34.14 -17.24 -33.29
N GLY A 5 34.06 -16.90 -32.01
CA GLY A 5 32.99 -16.05 -31.47
C GLY A 5 33.15 -14.62 -31.98
N THR A 6 32.13 -14.11 -32.66
CA THR A 6 32.02 -12.69 -32.99
C THR A 6 31.46 -11.97 -31.77
N GLY A 7 32.35 -11.31 -31.03
CA GLY A 7 31.98 -10.36 -29.98
C GLY A 7 31.27 -9.16 -30.58
N GLY A 8 29.95 -9.13 -30.46
CA GLY A 8 29.15 -7.93 -30.69
C GLY A 8 29.25 -7.03 -29.46
N VAL A 9 29.87 -5.86 -29.64
CA VAL A 9 29.92 -4.81 -28.61
C VAL A 9 28.52 -4.22 -28.50
N VAL A 10 27.87 -4.43 -27.36
CA VAL A 10 26.59 -3.78 -27.03
C VAL A 10 26.88 -2.30 -26.74
N PRO A 11 26.21 -1.33 -27.41
CA PRO A 11 26.43 0.08 -27.11
C PRO A 11 25.91 0.43 -25.70
N PRO A 12 26.55 1.37 -24.98
CA PRO A 12 26.06 1.78 -23.67
C PRO A 12 24.69 2.46 -23.79
N THR A 13 23.77 2.04 -22.93
CA THR A 13 22.43 2.63 -22.77
C THR A 13 22.57 4.09 -22.32
N PRO A 14 21.81 5.05 -22.87
CA PRO A 14 21.87 6.42 -22.40
C PRO A 14 21.35 6.50 -20.95
N ALA A 15 22.13 7.12 -20.08
CA ALA A 15 21.74 7.40 -18.70
C ALA A 15 20.53 8.34 -18.69
N PHE A 16 19.44 7.91 -18.06
CA PHE A 16 18.31 8.79 -17.75
C PHE A 16 18.78 9.87 -16.76
N PRO A 17 18.47 11.16 -16.98
CA PRO A 17 18.73 12.18 -15.98
C PRO A 17 17.84 11.91 -14.77
N THR A 18 18.44 11.51 -13.65
CA THR A 18 17.80 11.52 -12.33
C THR A 18 17.57 12.96 -11.91
N SER A 19 16.48 13.54 -12.40
CA SER A 19 15.88 14.73 -11.81
C SER A 19 15.29 14.33 -10.46
N HIS A 20 16.13 14.28 -9.43
CA HIS A 20 15.69 14.27 -8.05
C HIS A 20 15.14 15.66 -7.70
N LEU A 21 13.93 15.97 -8.17
CA LEU A 21 13.10 16.96 -7.51
C LEU A 21 12.62 16.34 -6.20
N ARG A 22 13.49 16.41 -5.18
CA ARG A 22 13.05 16.25 -3.80
C ARG A 22 12.15 17.46 -3.51
N PRO A 23 10.85 17.30 -3.22
CA PRO A 23 10.05 18.43 -2.78
C PRO A 23 10.69 18.98 -1.50
N LYS A 24 10.88 20.30 -1.44
CA LYS A 24 11.36 20.97 -0.23
C LYS A 24 10.30 20.75 0.87
N PRO A 25 10.69 20.37 2.09
CA PRO A 25 9.73 20.28 3.18
C PRO A 25 9.16 21.68 3.43
N ASN A 26 7.86 21.82 3.23
CA ASN A 26 7.15 23.04 3.59
C ASN A 26 7.09 23.13 5.11
N GLN A 27 7.84 24.08 5.67
CA GLN A 27 7.77 24.45 7.08
C GLN A 27 6.50 25.27 7.32
N ALA A 28 5.38 24.61 7.63
CA ALA A 28 4.32 25.12 8.50
C ALA A 28 3.11 24.17 8.53
N ARG A 29 3.13 23.22 9.48
CA ARG A 29 1.99 22.83 10.34
C ARG A 29 2.51 21.90 11.43
N SER A 30 3.11 22.50 12.45
CA SER A 30 3.41 21.80 13.70
C SER A 30 2.16 21.80 14.58
N THR A 31 1.21 20.94 14.24
CA THR A 31 0.44 20.23 15.25
C THR A 31 1.01 18.83 15.23
N VAL A 32 1.55 18.35 16.36
CA VAL A 32 2.04 16.97 16.47
C VAL A 32 0.95 16.06 15.89
N SER A 33 1.17 15.48 14.70
CA SER A 33 0.28 14.45 14.19
C SER A 33 0.47 13.31 15.17
N SER A 34 -0.50 13.15 16.08
CA SER A 34 -0.42 12.12 17.10
C SER A 34 -0.48 10.79 16.37
N ILE A 35 0.65 10.10 16.32
CA ILE A 35 0.73 8.74 15.78
C ILE A 35 -0.40 7.93 16.43
N PRO A 36 -1.33 7.33 15.67
CA PRO A 36 -2.45 6.60 16.24
C PRO A 36 -1.96 5.54 17.25
N LYS A 37 -2.71 5.33 18.33
CA LYS A 37 -2.34 4.36 19.39
C LYS A 37 -1.98 2.99 18.83
N ALA A 38 -2.68 2.55 17.77
CA ALA A 38 -2.40 1.29 17.07
C ALA A 38 -1.00 1.27 16.42
N VAL A 39 -0.62 2.35 15.71
CA VAL A 39 0.71 2.45 15.09
C VAL A 39 1.81 2.42 16.14
N GLN A 40 1.63 3.13 17.27
CA GLN A 40 2.60 3.10 18.37
C GLN A 40 2.77 1.68 18.93
N ALA A 41 1.66 0.96 19.14
CA ALA A 41 1.70 -0.42 19.63
C ALA A 41 2.37 -1.38 18.63
N LEU A 42 2.10 -1.22 17.32
CA LEU A 42 2.72 -2.01 16.26
C LEU A 42 4.23 -1.78 16.20
N LEU A 43 4.69 -0.53 16.29
CA LEU A 43 6.10 -0.19 16.32
C LEU A 43 6.78 -0.79 17.55
N ALA A 44 6.19 -0.64 18.73
CA ALA A 44 6.72 -1.22 19.95
C ALA A 44 6.79 -2.76 19.87
N PHE A 45 5.77 -3.41 19.29
CA PHE A 45 5.74 -4.86 19.10
C PHE A 45 6.84 -5.34 18.15
N ARG A 46 7.02 -4.64 17.02
CA ARG A 46 8.06 -4.90 16.01
C ARG A 46 9.46 -4.73 16.61
N ASP A 47 9.69 -3.62 17.29
CA ASP A 47 11.01 -3.23 17.80
C ASP A 47 11.44 -4.11 18.96
N ALA A 48 10.50 -4.54 19.82
CA ALA A 48 10.77 -5.51 20.87
C ALA A 48 11.28 -6.87 20.36
N ARG A 49 11.14 -7.15 19.06
CA ARG A 49 11.60 -8.38 18.40
C ARG A 49 12.74 -8.14 17.40
N ASP A 50 13.25 -6.91 17.33
CA ASP A 50 14.24 -6.50 16.33
C ASP A 50 13.79 -6.77 14.88
N TRP A 51 12.47 -6.74 14.62
CA TRP A 51 11.90 -7.06 13.31
C TRP A 51 11.96 -5.90 12.32
N GLN A 52 12.39 -4.71 12.75
CA GLN A 52 12.55 -3.56 11.86
C GLN A 52 13.43 -3.89 10.65
N GLN A 53 14.45 -4.74 10.82
CA GLN A 53 15.34 -5.17 9.73
C GLN A 53 14.65 -5.93 8.59
N PHE A 54 13.50 -6.57 8.86
CA PHE A 54 12.71 -7.30 7.86
C PHE A 54 11.57 -6.46 7.28
N HIS A 55 11.25 -5.31 7.90
CA HIS A 55 10.10 -4.47 7.54
C HIS A 55 10.51 -3.31 6.59
N ASN A 56 11.18 -3.64 5.48
CA ASN A 56 11.37 -2.66 4.40
C ASN A 56 10.08 -2.50 3.57
N PRO A 57 9.91 -1.43 2.77
CA PRO A 57 8.66 -1.16 2.07
C PRO A 57 8.19 -2.27 1.12
N LYS A 58 9.13 -2.96 0.47
CA LYS A 58 8.81 -4.05 -0.46
C LYS A 58 8.24 -5.23 0.31
N ASP A 59 8.86 -5.60 1.43
CA ASP A 59 8.43 -6.75 2.23
C ASP A 59 7.14 -6.42 3.01
N LEU A 60 6.95 -5.19 3.49
CA LEU A 60 5.68 -4.75 4.07
C LEU A 60 4.52 -4.76 3.06
N ALA A 61 4.77 -4.34 1.82
CA ALA A 61 3.76 -4.40 0.75
C ALA A 61 3.43 -5.85 0.36
N ALA A 62 4.44 -6.73 0.37
CA ALA A 62 4.24 -8.16 0.13
C ALA A 62 3.41 -8.81 1.24
N ALA A 63 3.73 -8.55 2.51
CA ALA A 63 2.96 -9.02 3.66
C ALA A 63 1.50 -8.55 3.57
N LEU A 64 1.26 -7.25 3.33
CA LEU A 64 -0.08 -6.72 3.12
C LEU A 64 -0.86 -7.48 2.03
N SER A 65 -0.20 -7.80 0.91
CA SER A 65 -0.85 -8.55 -0.17
C SER A 65 -1.17 -9.99 0.21
N ILE A 66 -0.38 -10.61 1.09
CA ILE A 66 -0.62 -11.96 1.60
C ILE A 66 -1.83 -11.93 2.54
N GLU A 67 -1.87 -11.01 3.51
CA GLU A 67 -3.02 -10.92 4.44
C GLU A 67 -4.32 -10.55 3.72
N ALA A 68 -4.24 -9.77 2.64
CA ALA A 68 -5.40 -9.50 1.81
C ALA A 68 -5.91 -10.75 1.07
N ALA A 69 -5.02 -11.70 0.77
CA ALA A 69 -5.39 -13.00 0.22
C ALA A 69 -5.95 -13.93 1.31
N GLU A 70 -5.39 -13.93 2.52
CA GLU A 70 -5.92 -14.69 3.67
C GLU A 70 -7.33 -14.20 4.03
N LEU A 71 -7.56 -12.88 4.04
CA LEU A 71 -8.91 -12.29 4.16
C LEU A 71 -9.86 -12.79 3.06
N LEU A 72 -9.39 -12.95 1.82
CA LEU A 72 -10.20 -13.47 0.73
C LEU A 72 -10.54 -14.96 0.93
N GLU A 73 -9.62 -15.75 1.50
CA GLU A 73 -9.84 -17.17 1.78
C GLU A 73 -11.00 -17.39 2.77
N VAL A 74 -11.26 -16.44 3.68
CA VAL A 74 -12.40 -16.51 4.60
C VAL A 74 -13.74 -16.64 3.86
N PHE A 75 -13.84 -16.10 2.65
CA PHE A 75 -15.04 -16.12 1.79
C PHE A 75 -14.99 -17.19 0.69
N LEU A 76 -13.88 -17.92 0.54
CA LEU A 76 -13.70 -18.85 -0.57
C LEU A 76 -14.63 -20.07 -0.41
N TRP A 77 -15.35 -20.41 -1.48
CA TRP A 77 -16.33 -21.51 -1.54
C TRP A 77 -17.56 -21.34 -0.62
N LYS A 78 -17.86 -20.11 -0.22
CA LYS A 78 -18.97 -19.77 0.67
C LYS A 78 -19.87 -18.71 0.04
N GLU A 79 -21.14 -18.71 0.42
CA GLU A 79 -21.99 -17.53 0.22
C GLU A 79 -21.51 -16.39 1.17
N PRO A 80 -21.71 -15.10 0.82
CA PRO A 80 -21.17 -13.98 1.60
C PRO A 80 -21.57 -13.97 3.08
N GLU A 81 -22.77 -14.48 3.40
CA GLU A 81 -23.32 -14.54 4.75
C GLU A 81 -22.72 -15.67 5.61
N GLU A 82 -21.99 -16.61 5.00
CA GLU A 82 -21.41 -17.78 5.69
C GLU A 82 -19.97 -17.54 6.15
N ALA A 83 -19.40 -16.36 5.87
CA ALA A 83 -18.08 -15.98 6.33
C ALA A 83 -18.01 -15.96 7.86
N ASP A 84 -16.93 -16.53 8.42
CA ASP A 84 -16.68 -16.49 9.85
C ASP A 84 -16.21 -15.08 10.24
N VAL A 85 -17.06 -14.34 10.94
CA VAL A 85 -16.81 -12.94 11.32
C VAL A 85 -15.56 -12.79 12.19
N ASP A 86 -15.24 -13.79 13.02
CA ASP A 86 -14.04 -13.73 13.85
C ASP A 86 -12.77 -13.85 12.99
N GLN A 87 -12.78 -14.72 11.97
CA GLN A 87 -11.68 -14.80 10.99
C GLN A 87 -11.60 -13.53 10.13
N VAL A 88 -12.73 -12.99 9.66
CA VAL A 88 -12.73 -11.71 8.91
C VAL A 88 -12.07 -10.61 9.75
N LYS A 89 -12.36 -10.56 11.05
CA LYS A 89 -11.80 -9.56 11.96
C LYS A 89 -10.29 -9.74 12.14
N GLU A 90 -9.82 -10.97 12.25
CA GLU A 90 -8.39 -11.31 12.38
C GLU A 90 -7.62 -10.88 11.13
N GLU A 91 -8.01 -11.39 9.96
CA GLU A 91 -7.31 -11.09 8.71
C GLU A 91 -7.38 -9.60 8.33
N LEU A 92 -8.53 -8.95 8.59
CA LEU A 92 -8.66 -7.53 8.35
C LEU A 92 -7.76 -6.70 9.27
N ALA A 93 -7.56 -7.15 10.52
CA ALA A 93 -6.63 -6.49 11.43
C ALA A 93 -5.18 -6.63 10.95
N ASP A 94 -4.80 -7.75 10.34
CA ASP A 94 -3.47 -7.96 9.80
C ASP A 94 -3.22 -7.13 8.52
N VAL A 95 -4.21 -7.07 7.62
CA VAL A 95 -4.19 -6.13 6.48
C VAL A 95 -3.94 -4.70 6.96
N PHE A 96 -4.68 -4.24 7.97
CA PHE A 96 -4.48 -2.91 8.53
C PHE A 96 -3.11 -2.77 9.19
N SER A 97 -2.62 -3.78 9.91
CA SER A 97 -1.33 -3.72 10.61
C SER A 97 -0.18 -3.45 9.65
N TYR A 98 -0.09 -4.18 8.53
CA TYR A 98 0.95 -3.94 7.53
C TYR A 98 0.74 -2.65 6.75
N ALA A 99 -0.51 -2.28 6.44
CA ALA A 99 -0.81 -0.99 5.80
C ALA A 99 -0.36 0.20 6.67
N LEU A 100 -0.64 0.13 7.97
CA LEU A 100 -0.25 1.14 8.96
C LEU A 100 1.27 1.24 9.12
N LEU A 101 1.96 0.09 9.20
CA LEU A 101 3.42 0.06 9.25
C LEU A 101 4.05 0.64 7.97
N LEU A 102 3.47 0.36 6.80
CA LEU A 102 3.91 0.90 5.52
C LEU A 102 3.65 2.40 5.41
N ALA A 103 2.47 2.88 5.83
CA ALA A 103 2.16 4.30 5.88
C ALA A 103 3.13 5.06 6.81
N ASN A 104 3.40 4.49 7.99
CA ASN A 104 4.38 5.04 8.93
C ASN A 104 5.79 5.08 8.35
N HIS A 105 6.21 4.06 7.58
CA HIS A 105 7.52 4.08 6.91
C HIS A 105 7.69 5.30 5.99
N TYR A 106 6.62 5.70 5.31
CA TYR A 106 6.63 6.84 4.37
C TYR A 106 6.20 8.17 5.01
N ASP A 107 6.01 8.23 6.32
CA ASP A 107 5.52 9.41 7.04
C ASP A 107 4.19 9.95 6.47
N LEU A 108 3.28 9.01 6.13
CA LEU A 108 1.97 9.33 5.57
C LEU A 108 0.93 9.51 6.68
N ASP A 109 0.21 10.62 6.62
CA ASP A 109 -1.02 10.79 7.41
C ASP A 109 -2.15 9.97 6.77
N ILE A 110 -2.62 8.95 7.49
CA ILE A 110 -3.61 7.99 7.00
C ILE A 110 -4.96 8.68 6.74
N SER A 111 -5.34 9.64 7.59
CA SER A 111 -6.61 10.36 7.43
C SER A 111 -6.57 11.22 6.17
N GLU A 112 -5.50 11.98 5.96
CA GLU A 112 -5.34 12.78 4.73
C GLU A 112 -5.26 11.88 3.49
N LEU A 113 -4.54 10.75 3.55
CA LEU A 113 -4.43 9.79 2.45
C LEU A 113 -5.82 9.31 1.98
N VAL A 114 -6.69 8.96 2.92
CA VAL A 114 -8.05 8.50 2.62
C VAL A 114 -8.92 9.64 2.11
N LEU A 115 -8.86 10.82 2.72
CA LEU A 115 -9.66 11.99 2.33
C LEU A 115 -9.29 12.50 0.92
N ASP A 116 -8.01 12.52 0.56
CA ASP A 116 -7.54 12.86 -0.78
C ASP A 116 -8.05 11.85 -1.82
N LYS A 117 -8.02 10.56 -1.48
CA LYS A 117 -8.55 9.50 -2.35
C LYS A 117 -10.05 9.62 -2.53
N LEU A 118 -10.80 9.94 -1.48
CA LEU A 118 -12.25 10.17 -1.54
C LEU A 118 -12.60 11.35 -2.46
N ARG A 119 -11.96 12.51 -2.31
CA ARG A 119 -12.14 13.66 -3.23
C ARG A 119 -11.90 13.28 -4.69
N THR A 120 -10.85 12.49 -4.95
CA THR A 120 -10.56 11.99 -6.29
C THR A 120 -11.66 11.05 -6.79
N ASN A 121 -12.18 10.18 -5.93
CA ASN A 121 -13.26 9.25 -6.28
C ASN A 121 -14.59 9.97 -6.53
N GLU A 122 -14.94 11.00 -5.77
CA GLU A 122 -16.14 11.83 -6.01
C GLU A 122 -16.12 12.46 -7.40
N THR A 123 -14.95 12.90 -7.85
CA THR A 123 -14.78 13.46 -9.20
C THR A 123 -14.91 12.38 -10.28
N ARG A 124 -14.39 11.17 -10.05
CA ARG A 124 -14.46 10.05 -11.00
C ARG A 124 -15.82 9.39 -11.07
N TYR A 125 -16.57 9.38 -9.96
CA TYR A 125 -17.86 8.71 -9.81
C TYR A 125 -18.93 9.69 -9.31
N PRO A 126 -19.35 10.69 -10.11
CA PRO A 126 -20.43 11.60 -9.71
C PRO A 126 -21.71 10.83 -9.41
N VAL A 127 -22.43 11.22 -8.34
CA VAL A 127 -23.65 10.54 -7.87
C VAL A 127 -24.65 10.32 -9.01
N GLU A 128 -24.92 11.34 -9.81
CA GLU A 128 -25.88 11.28 -10.92
C GLU A 128 -25.56 10.25 -11.99
N LYS A 129 -24.28 9.85 -12.13
CA LYS A 129 -23.83 8.88 -13.12
C LYS A 129 -23.61 7.49 -12.52
N ALA A 130 -23.14 7.42 -11.29
CA ALA A 130 -22.67 6.20 -10.64
C ALA A 130 -23.70 5.52 -9.72
N LYS A 131 -24.76 6.22 -9.29
CA LYS A 131 -25.73 5.66 -8.31
C LYS A 131 -26.36 4.36 -8.82
N GLY A 132 -26.24 3.29 -8.03
CA GLY A 132 -26.78 1.97 -8.35
C GLY A 132 -26.03 1.22 -9.46
N ARG A 133 -24.85 1.69 -9.87
CA ARG A 133 -24.04 1.09 -10.94
C ARG A 133 -22.64 0.76 -10.41
N ALA A 134 -22.17 -0.46 -10.67
CA ALA A 134 -20.80 -0.88 -10.40
C ALA A 134 -19.85 -0.68 -11.59
N THR A 135 -20.31 0.06 -12.61
CA THR A 135 -19.58 0.32 -13.83
C THR A 135 -18.33 1.16 -13.56
N LYS A 136 -17.21 0.85 -14.22
CA LYS A 136 -15.98 1.63 -14.07
C LYS A 136 -16.17 3.05 -14.59
N HIS A 137 -15.45 4.02 -14.02
CA HIS A 137 -15.64 5.46 -14.32
C HIS A 137 -15.46 5.83 -15.80
N ASP A 138 -14.62 5.11 -16.53
CA ASP A 138 -14.40 5.24 -17.97
C ASP A 138 -15.59 4.74 -18.81
N GLN A 139 -16.58 4.13 -18.17
CA GLN A 139 -17.75 3.50 -18.77
C GLN A 139 -19.07 4.06 -18.17
N LEU A 140 -19.02 5.17 -17.40
CA LEU A 140 -20.17 5.82 -16.75
C LEU A 140 -20.91 6.85 -17.61
#